data_AF-A0A0G0F0M9-F1
#
_entry.id   AF-A0A0G0F0M9-F1
#
_cell.length_a   1.000
_cell.length_b   1.000
_cell.length_c   1.000
_cell.angle_alpha   90.00
_cell.angle_beta   90.00
_cell.angle_gamma   90.00
#
_symmetry.space_group_name_H-M   'P 1'
#
loop_
_entity.id
_entity.type
_entity.pdbx_description
1 polymer ?
#
loop_
_entity_poly.entity_id
_entity_poly.type
_entity_poly.pdbx_seq_one_letter_code
_entity_poly.pdbx_strand_id
1 'polypeptide(L)'
;MKFGIRMPSLKRRIAARTSWKRYVRHSMGLKAPKGMGILTNPKKALYNKVYNKTSVSVDDLLRAPSHKSNNSSATQRSTIDNQYPTGIEISNTGNIIRSSSKALTVTSKNFEELRKQITDIYNQRVELLKKLSSAKTKQFFITLVHFGSYLVIVGFFYKKIADARKAQQEVVIDLEKQVSETFVQLTFADKSQLEKSWLNCIDTFKELMDSEKIWDITYAEGVDRVKTRTVAQTATKRTPISKTDREIEFVKSDLPHLFLPNTNGPDLFFYPTFLLLFKDNQEFGIFDLKEVKATMKLSGYVEEESVPKDTEIIQHTWKKANKDGSMDKRFKGNYQIPIVKYGDMTFESEGGLEESFMFSNFDAFTEFAKTYEYHVSLLGKL
;
A
#
# COMPACT_ATOMS: atom_id res chain seq x y z
N MET A 1 -24.22 25.95 10.59
CA MET A 1 -24.69 25.12 9.45
C MET A 1 -25.34 23.86 10.01
N LYS A 2 -26.38 23.31 9.37
CA LYS A 2 -26.99 22.04 9.82
C LYS A 2 -26.17 20.87 9.28
N PHE A 3 -25.75 19.98 10.17
CA PHE A 3 -25.10 18.71 9.83
C PHE A 3 -26.15 17.59 9.85
N GLY A 4 -26.07 16.66 8.90
CA GLY A 4 -26.94 15.47 8.86
C GLY A 4 -27.92 15.41 7.68
N ILE A 5 -29.00 14.65 7.87
CA ILE A 5 -29.95 14.26 6.83
C ILE A 5 -30.77 15.47 6.34
N ARG A 6 -30.78 15.68 5.03
CA ARG A 6 -31.49 16.78 4.39
C ARG A 6 -32.85 16.35 3.88
N MET A 7 -33.90 16.93 4.45
CA MET A 7 -35.27 16.70 4.00
C MET A 7 -35.63 17.64 2.82
N PRO A 8 -35.99 17.11 1.63
CA PRO A 8 -36.42 17.95 0.53
C PRO A 8 -37.81 18.54 0.80
N SER A 9 -37.96 19.86 0.66
CA SER A 9 -39.29 20.48 0.76
C SER A 9 -40.01 20.42 -0.59
N LEU A 10 -41.20 19.80 -0.64
CA LEU A 10 -42.02 19.69 -1.85
C LEU A 10 -42.37 21.07 -2.44
N LYS A 11 -42.70 22.06 -1.60
CA LYS A 11 -42.98 23.44 -2.02
C LYS A 11 -41.83 24.07 -2.83
N ARG A 12 -40.57 23.92 -2.38
CA ARG A 12 -39.40 24.46 -3.12
C ARG A 12 -39.09 23.67 -4.39
N ARG A 13 -39.37 22.36 -4.43
CA ARG A 13 -39.21 21.54 -5.64
C ARG A 13 -40.16 22.01 -6.74
N ILE A 14 -41.43 22.24 -6.39
CA ILE A 14 -42.45 22.74 -7.33
C ILE A 14 -42.08 24.17 -7.77
N ALA A 15 -41.77 25.08 -6.84
CA ALA A 15 -41.38 26.45 -7.17
C ALA A 15 -40.13 26.53 -8.06
N ALA A 16 -39.17 25.61 -7.89
CA ALA A 16 -37.99 25.53 -8.76
C ALA A 16 -38.33 25.06 -10.19
N ARG A 17 -39.42 24.31 -10.36
CA ARG A 17 -39.90 23.82 -11.67
C ARG A 17 -40.81 24.82 -12.38
N THR A 18 -41.58 25.62 -11.64
CA THR A 18 -42.53 26.60 -12.19
C THR A 18 -41.98 28.04 -12.24
N SER A 19 -40.70 28.24 -11.92
CA SER A 19 -40.09 29.59 -11.92
C SER A 19 -39.81 30.11 -13.33
N TRP A 20 -40.59 31.12 -13.76
CA TRP A 20 -40.38 31.83 -15.03
C TRP A 20 -38.96 32.37 -15.20
N LYS A 21 -38.39 33.01 -14.16
CA LYS A 21 -37.00 33.52 -14.19
C LYS A 21 -35.96 32.42 -14.46
N ARG A 22 -36.22 31.19 -14.00
CA ARG A 22 -35.34 30.05 -14.27
C ARG A 22 -35.54 29.54 -15.69
N TYR A 23 -36.78 29.42 -16.15
CA TYR A 23 -37.10 28.99 -17.51
C TYR A 23 -36.41 29.87 -18.55
N VAL A 24 -36.59 31.19 -18.44
CA VAL A 24 -35.98 32.19 -19.33
C VAL A 24 -34.44 32.12 -19.34
N ARG A 25 -33.82 31.95 -18.17
CA ARG A 25 -32.34 31.82 -18.07
C ARG A 25 -31.82 30.54 -18.73
N HIS A 26 -32.59 29.45 -18.66
CA HIS A 26 -32.22 28.16 -19.24
C HIS A 26 -32.53 28.09 -20.75
N SER A 27 -33.56 28.77 -21.24
CA SER A 27 -33.93 28.80 -22.66
C SER A 27 -33.09 29.76 -23.49
N MET A 28 -32.66 30.90 -22.93
CA MET A 28 -31.84 31.91 -23.65
C MET A 28 -30.33 31.61 -23.63
N GLY A 29 -29.88 30.45 -23.16
CA GLY A 29 -28.45 30.10 -23.14
C GLY A 29 -27.59 30.93 -22.18
N LEU A 30 -28.17 31.85 -21.40
CA LEU A 30 -27.52 32.74 -20.42
C LEU A 30 -27.05 32.00 -19.15
N LYS A 31 -26.87 30.69 -19.21
CA LYS A 31 -26.50 29.86 -18.07
C LYS A 31 -25.00 29.61 -18.09
N ALA A 32 -24.33 30.01 -17.02
CA ALA A 32 -22.92 29.72 -16.82
C ALA A 32 -22.63 28.20 -16.86
N PRO A 33 -21.52 27.77 -17.48
CA PRO A 33 -21.09 26.37 -17.49
C PRO A 33 -20.94 25.78 -16.08
N LYS A 34 -21.05 24.44 -15.98
CA LYS A 34 -20.84 23.73 -14.70
C LYS A 34 -19.44 24.03 -14.18
N GLY A 35 -19.32 24.39 -12.90
CA GLY A 35 -18.04 24.76 -12.26
C GLY A 35 -17.80 26.26 -12.12
N MET A 36 -18.46 27.11 -12.92
CA MET A 36 -18.24 28.56 -12.94
C MET A 36 -19.00 29.33 -11.84
N GLY A 37 -19.56 28.61 -10.86
CA GLY A 37 -20.32 29.20 -9.75
C GLY A 37 -19.49 30.11 -8.84
N ILE A 38 -18.17 29.85 -8.74
CA ILE A 38 -17.27 30.65 -7.92
C ILE A 38 -17.06 32.07 -8.49
N LEU A 39 -17.06 32.20 -9.82
CA LEU A 39 -16.87 33.47 -10.53
C LEU A 39 -18.15 34.32 -10.54
N THR A 40 -19.31 33.68 -10.61
CA THR A 40 -20.61 34.38 -10.70
C THR A 40 -21.20 34.71 -9.32
N ASN A 41 -20.97 33.88 -8.31
CA ASN A 41 -21.38 34.15 -6.93
C ASN A 41 -20.52 33.35 -5.92
N PRO A 42 -19.36 33.88 -5.50
CA PRO A 42 -18.39 33.14 -4.69
C PRO A 42 -18.96 32.72 -3.33
N LYS A 43 -19.70 33.60 -2.66
CA LYS A 43 -20.30 33.34 -1.35
C LYS A 43 -21.28 32.15 -1.40
N LYS A 44 -22.13 32.09 -2.43
CA LYS A 44 -23.10 31.01 -2.60
C LYS A 44 -22.45 29.69 -3.04
N ALA A 45 -21.43 29.77 -3.89
CA ALA A 45 -20.66 28.60 -4.31
C ALA A 45 -19.94 27.95 -3.13
N LEU A 46 -19.28 28.76 -2.27
CA LEU A 46 -18.62 28.29 -1.06
C LEU A 46 -19.63 27.67 -0.07
N TYR A 47 -20.75 28.37 0.17
CA TYR A 47 -21.82 27.85 1.02
C TYR A 47 -22.34 26.48 0.53
N ASN A 48 -22.61 26.33 -0.79
CA ASN A 48 -23.07 25.07 -1.35
C ASN A 48 -22.01 23.96 -1.30
N LYS A 49 -20.72 24.31 -1.44
CA LYS A 49 -19.60 23.36 -1.37
C LYS A 49 -19.48 22.77 0.03
N VAL A 50 -19.55 23.60 1.08
CA VAL A 50 -19.56 23.13 2.46
C VAL A 50 -20.86 22.35 2.73
N TYR A 51 -22.01 22.88 2.31
CA TYR A 51 -23.30 22.26 2.56
C TYR A 51 -23.49 20.88 1.91
N ASN A 52 -22.94 20.64 0.72
CA ASN A 52 -22.98 19.32 0.06
C ASN A 52 -21.95 18.33 0.65
N LYS A 53 -20.90 18.81 1.34
CA LYS A 53 -19.97 17.94 2.07
C LYS A 53 -20.50 17.56 3.46
N THR A 54 -21.31 18.41 4.08
CA THR A 54 -21.78 18.23 5.46
C THR A 54 -23.23 17.73 5.58
N SER A 55 -23.91 17.48 4.46
CA SER A 55 -25.28 16.94 4.45
C SER A 55 -25.45 15.83 3.42
N VAL A 56 -26.23 14.80 3.78
CA VAL A 56 -26.61 13.68 2.91
C VAL A 56 -28.11 13.79 2.62
N SER A 57 -28.53 13.62 1.37
CA SER A 57 -29.94 13.72 1.01
C SER A 57 -30.68 12.41 1.29
N VAL A 58 -31.94 12.51 1.74
CA VAL A 58 -32.81 11.32 1.94
C VAL A 58 -33.00 10.56 0.62
N ASP A 59 -33.09 11.27 -0.51
CA ASP A 59 -33.30 10.63 -1.81
C ASP A 59 -32.08 9.80 -2.25
N ASP A 60 -30.86 10.19 -1.89
CA ASP A 60 -29.64 9.40 -2.18
C ASP A 60 -29.54 8.15 -1.29
N LEU A 61 -30.04 8.23 -0.05
CA LEU A 61 -30.10 7.08 0.88
C LEU A 61 -31.15 6.04 0.48
N LEU A 62 -32.21 6.47 -0.22
CA LEU A 62 -33.29 5.59 -0.70
C LEU A 62 -33.05 5.06 -2.12
N ARG A 63 -31.93 5.42 -2.77
CA ARG A 63 -31.62 5.02 -4.14
C ARG A 63 -30.87 3.69 -4.16
N ALA A 64 -31.54 2.62 -4.61
CA ALA A 64 -30.91 1.32 -4.82
C ALA A 64 -29.79 1.40 -5.89
N PRO A 65 -28.68 0.63 -5.75
CA PRO A 65 -27.60 0.63 -6.74
C PRO A 65 -28.09 0.00 -8.05
N SER A 66 -28.15 0.80 -9.12
CA SER A 66 -28.48 0.31 -10.46
C SER A 66 -27.25 -0.33 -11.10
N HIS A 67 -27.27 -1.66 -11.25
CA HIS A 67 -26.36 -2.37 -12.15
C HIS A 67 -26.57 -1.88 -13.59
N LYS A 68 -25.55 -1.28 -14.20
CA LYS A 68 -25.54 -1.04 -15.65
C LYS A 68 -25.09 -2.32 -16.34
N SER A 69 -26.02 -3.02 -17.00
CA SER A 69 -25.69 -4.01 -18.02
C SER A 69 -25.37 -3.29 -19.33
N ASN A 70 -24.18 -3.54 -19.89
CA ASN A 70 -23.85 -3.14 -21.24
C ASN A 70 -24.23 -4.28 -22.19
N ASN A 71 -25.45 -4.23 -22.73
CA ASN A 71 -25.80 -4.99 -23.92
C ASN A 71 -25.48 -4.14 -25.15
N SER A 72 -24.40 -4.47 -25.85
CA SER A 72 -24.15 -4.01 -27.22
C SER A 72 -24.50 -5.14 -28.19
N SER A 73 -25.60 -4.91 -28.90
CA SER A 73 -26.19 -5.72 -29.96
C SER A 73 -25.23 -6.00 -31.11
N ALA A 74 -25.12 -7.27 -31.47
CA ALA A 74 -24.49 -7.75 -32.69
C ALA A 74 -25.16 -7.14 -33.93
N THR A 75 -24.36 -6.56 -34.83
CA THR A 75 -24.76 -6.26 -36.20
C THR A 75 -23.75 -6.95 -37.12
N GLN A 76 -24.24 -7.99 -37.81
CA GLN A 76 -23.51 -8.70 -38.85
C GLN A 76 -23.16 -7.76 -40.00
N ARG A 77 -21.90 -7.75 -40.41
CA ARG A 77 -21.48 -7.37 -41.77
C ARG A 77 -20.45 -8.37 -42.29
N SER A 78 -20.61 -8.61 -43.58
CA SER A 78 -20.12 -9.70 -44.41
C SER A 78 -18.61 -9.82 -44.53
N THR A 79 -18.20 -11.08 -44.67
CA THR A 79 -16.90 -11.64 -44.96
C THR A 79 -16.28 -11.12 -46.26
N ILE A 80 -15.03 -10.66 -46.20
CA ILE A 80 -14.08 -10.76 -47.31
C ILE A 80 -12.84 -11.46 -46.75
N ASP A 81 -12.55 -12.62 -47.35
CA ASP A 81 -11.40 -13.47 -47.10
C ASP A 81 -10.08 -12.68 -47.11
N ASN A 82 -9.26 -12.92 -46.09
CA ASN A 82 -7.81 -12.93 -46.23
C ASN A 82 -7.26 -13.95 -45.25
N GLN A 83 -6.83 -15.08 -45.81
CA GLN A 83 -6.06 -16.12 -45.14
C GLN A 83 -4.75 -15.53 -44.62
N TYR A 84 -4.61 -15.48 -43.30
CA TYR A 84 -3.31 -15.47 -42.62
C TYR A 84 -3.27 -16.70 -41.69
N PRO A 85 -2.16 -17.45 -41.66
CA PRO A 85 -2.05 -18.66 -40.87
C PRO A 85 -2.06 -18.34 -39.36
N THR A 86 -2.91 -19.08 -38.64
CA THR A 86 -2.83 -19.46 -37.22
C THR A 86 -2.27 -18.41 -36.27
N GLY A 87 -3.20 -17.69 -35.63
CA GLY A 87 -2.94 -16.60 -34.71
C GLY A 87 -2.07 -16.97 -33.51
N ILE A 88 -1.13 -16.09 -33.22
CA ILE A 88 -0.67 -15.84 -31.85
C ILE A 88 -1.86 -15.20 -31.14
N GLU A 89 -2.39 -15.87 -30.12
CA GLU A 89 -3.32 -15.23 -29.20
C GLU A 89 -2.62 -14.03 -28.56
N ILE A 90 -3.04 -12.83 -28.94
CA ILE A 90 -2.63 -11.60 -28.27
C ILE A 90 -3.44 -11.56 -26.98
N SER A 91 -2.86 -12.07 -25.89
CA SER A 91 -3.36 -11.78 -24.55
C SER A 91 -3.08 -10.30 -24.23
N ASN A 92 -4.03 -9.42 -24.57
CA ASN A 92 -4.13 -8.10 -23.95
C ASN A 92 -4.65 -8.25 -22.51
N THR A 93 -3.90 -9.00 -21.71
CA THR A 93 -4.10 -9.12 -20.27
C THR A 93 -2.76 -8.76 -19.67
N GLY A 94 -2.54 -7.49 -19.36
CA GLY A 94 -1.49 -7.20 -18.38
C GLY A 94 -1.79 -7.97 -17.10
N ASN A 95 -0.73 -8.42 -16.45
CA ASN A 95 -0.82 -9.24 -15.26
C ASN A 95 -0.82 -8.33 -14.03
N ILE A 96 -1.75 -8.58 -13.12
CA ILE A 96 -1.73 -7.98 -11.79
C ILE A 96 -0.62 -8.68 -11.02
N ILE A 97 0.33 -7.91 -10.53
CA ILE A 97 1.44 -8.42 -9.73
C ILE A 97 1.07 -8.19 -8.27
N ARG A 98 0.78 -9.27 -7.55
CA ARG A 98 0.44 -9.25 -6.13
C ARG A 98 0.42 -10.67 -5.56
N SER A 99 0.91 -10.84 -4.34
CA SER A 99 0.76 -12.11 -3.62
C SER A 99 -0.70 -12.52 -3.47
N SER A 100 -0.95 -13.79 -3.74
CA SER A 100 -2.26 -14.40 -3.56
C SER A 100 -2.67 -14.43 -2.08
N SER A 101 -3.97 -14.50 -1.79
CA SER A 101 -4.44 -14.71 -0.41
C SER A 101 -3.93 -16.01 0.21
N LYS A 102 -3.63 -17.02 -0.62
CA LYS A 102 -2.99 -18.27 -0.23
C LYS A 102 -1.58 -18.04 0.33
N ALA A 103 -0.82 -17.09 -0.20
CA ALA A 103 0.53 -16.80 0.28
C ALA A 103 0.56 -16.40 1.76
N LEU A 104 -0.52 -15.80 2.27
CA LEU A 104 -0.67 -15.38 3.66
C LEU A 104 -1.02 -16.54 4.62
N THR A 105 -1.31 -17.72 4.09
CA THR A 105 -1.58 -18.92 4.89
C THR A 105 -0.58 -20.04 4.64
N VAL A 106 0.25 -19.90 3.60
CA VAL A 106 1.31 -20.85 3.28
C VAL A 106 2.52 -20.63 4.16
N THR A 107 3.16 -21.74 4.55
CA THR A 107 4.44 -21.73 5.21
C THR A 107 5.30 -22.84 4.63
N SER A 108 6.55 -22.52 4.30
CA SER A 108 7.52 -23.53 3.90
C SER A 108 7.68 -24.56 5.01
N LYS A 109 7.85 -25.83 4.64
CA LYS A 109 7.79 -26.98 5.57
C LYS A 109 8.72 -26.84 6.78
N ASN A 110 9.90 -26.26 6.56
CA ASN A 110 10.92 -26.06 7.59
C ASN A 110 10.53 -25.02 8.67
N PHE A 111 9.46 -24.24 8.46
CA PHE A 111 9.05 -23.13 9.32
C PHE A 111 7.65 -23.32 9.95
N GLU A 112 7.05 -24.49 9.85
CA GLU A 112 5.73 -24.76 10.47
C GLU A 112 5.77 -24.60 12.00
N GLU A 113 6.85 -25.06 12.64
CA GLU A 113 7.03 -24.89 14.08
C GLU A 113 7.17 -23.41 14.46
N LEU A 114 7.96 -22.64 13.70
CA LEU A 114 8.10 -21.21 13.90
C LEU A 114 6.77 -20.48 13.75
N ARG A 115 5.98 -20.81 12.71
CA ARG A 115 4.64 -20.25 12.51
C ARG A 115 3.76 -20.50 13.74
N LYS A 116 3.79 -21.72 14.27
CA LYS A 116 3.04 -22.09 15.47
C LYS A 116 3.50 -21.26 16.68
N GLN A 117 4.80 -21.16 16.92
CA GLN A 117 5.36 -20.36 18.02
C GLN A 117 4.96 -18.88 17.93
N ILE A 118 5.08 -18.27 16.74
CA ILE A 118 4.65 -16.88 16.48
C ILE A 118 3.16 -16.70 16.79
N THR A 119 2.33 -17.65 16.35
CA THR A 119 0.87 -17.62 16.57
C THR A 119 0.51 -17.75 18.05
N ASP A 120 1.12 -18.71 18.74
CA ASP A 120 0.86 -18.98 20.17
C ASP A 120 1.29 -17.78 21.04
N ILE A 121 2.47 -17.22 20.79
CA ILE A 121 2.98 -16.04 21.50
C ILE A 121 2.11 -14.81 21.22
N TYR A 122 1.66 -14.62 19.98
CA TYR A 122 0.70 -13.57 19.66
C TYR A 122 -0.59 -13.71 20.48
N ASN A 123 -1.19 -14.89 20.49
CA ASN A 123 -2.43 -15.15 21.24
C ASN A 123 -2.25 -14.90 22.74
N GLN A 124 -1.14 -15.37 23.32
CA GLN A 124 -0.80 -15.10 24.72
C GLN A 124 -0.65 -13.60 24.99
N ARG A 125 0.01 -12.87 24.10
CA ARG A 125 0.20 -11.41 24.22
C ARG A 125 -1.14 -10.67 24.15
N VAL A 126 -2.06 -11.08 23.28
CA VAL A 126 -3.41 -10.51 23.21
C VAL A 126 -4.16 -10.69 24.52
N GLU A 127 -4.06 -11.85 25.15
CA GLU A 127 -4.68 -12.09 26.46
C GLU A 127 -4.07 -11.21 27.57
N LEU A 128 -2.74 -11.08 27.58
CA LEU A 128 -2.04 -10.21 28.54
C LEU A 128 -2.41 -8.74 28.33
N LEU A 129 -2.50 -8.26 27.10
CA LEU A 129 -2.94 -6.89 26.79
C LEU A 129 -4.38 -6.64 27.24
N LYS A 130 -5.27 -7.63 27.11
CA LYS A 130 -6.65 -7.55 27.64
C LYS A 130 -6.67 -7.47 29.17
N LYS A 131 -5.84 -8.26 29.86
CA LYS A 131 -5.68 -8.17 31.32
C LYS A 131 -5.11 -6.81 31.74
N LEU A 132 -4.09 -6.33 31.04
CA LEU A 132 -3.42 -5.05 31.28
C LEU A 132 -4.37 -3.86 31.08
N SER A 133 -5.14 -3.83 29.98
CA SER A 133 -6.14 -2.78 29.74
C SER A 133 -7.22 -2.75 30.82
N SER A 134 -7.69 -3.92 31.27
CA SER A 134 -8.63 -4.06 32.39
C SER A 134 -8.02 -3.55 33.70
N ALA A 135 -6.75 -3.88 33.98
CA ALA A 135 -6.01 -3.45 35.15
C ALA A 135 -5.75 -1.92 35.16
N LYS A 136 -5.35 -1.34 34.03
CA LYS A 136 -5.20 0.12 33.85
C LYS A 136 -6.51 0.86 34.07
N THR A 137 -7.61 0.31 33.57
CA THR A 137 -8.95 0.87 33.79
C THR A 137 -9.30 0.86 35.28
N LYS A 138 -9.05 -0.24 36.01
CA LYS A 138 -9.22 -0.29 37.47
C LYS A 138 -8.33 0.72 38.19
N GLN A 139 -7.06 0.84 37.80
CA GLN A 139 -6.13 1.81 38.37
C GLN A 139 -6.61 3.25 38.18
N PHE A 140 -7.18 3.57 37.02
CA PHE A 140 -7.78 4.87 36.74
C PHE A 140 -8.96 5.16 37.68
N PHE A 141 -9.89 4.22 37.84
CA PHE A 141 -11.02 4.38 38.77
C PHE A 141 -10.58 4.54 40.23
N ILE A 142 -9.62 3.73 40.69
CA ILE A 142 -9.07 3.87 42.05
C ILE A 142 -8.39 5.23 42.22
N THR A 143 -7.67 5.71 41.21
CA THR A 143 -7.02 7.04 41.23
C THR A 143 -8.06 8.16 41.29
N LEU A 144 -9.16 8.04 40.54
CA LEU A 144 -10.27 8.99 40.56
C LEU A 144 -10.97 9.03 41.93
N VAL A 145 -11.25 7.86 42.52
CA VAL A 145 -11.83 7.76 43.87
C VAL A 145 -10.87 8.32 44.92
N HIS A 146 -9.57 8.05 44.81
CA HIS A 146 -8.55 8.59 45.69
C HIS A 146 -8.50 10.12 45.64
N PHE A 147 -8.52 10.70 44.43
CA PHE A 147 -8.58 12.15 44.24
C PHE A 147 -9.87 12.74 44.84
N GLY A 148 -11.03 12.14 44.57
CA GLY A 148 -12.31 12.57 45.13
C GLY A 148 -12.37 12.49 46.66
N SER A 149 -11.69 11.51 47.27
CA SER A 149 -11.64 11.36 48.74
C SER A 149 -10.98 12.54 49.45
N TYR A 150 -10.07 13.26 48.79
CA TYR A 150 -9.44 14.48 49.31
C TYR A 150 -10.43 15.65 49.42
N LEU A 151 -11.41 15.73 48.52
CA LEU A 151 -12.42 16.80 48.49
C LEU A 151 -13.54 16.61 49.52
N VAL A 152 -13.86 15.38 49.92
CA VAL A 152 -15.04 15.06 50.73
C VAL A 152 -14.74 14.98 52.24
N ILE A 153 -13.52 15.31 52.69
CA ILE A 153 -13.10 15.22 54.11
C ILE A 153 -13.29 13.78 54.66
N VAL A 154 -13.24 12.76 53.79
CA VAL A 154 -13.33 11.35 54.21
C VAL A 154 -11.92 10.81 54.45
N GLY A 155 -11.25 11.35 55.48
CA GLY A 155 -9.90 10.94 55.87
C GLY A 155 -9.80 9.47 56.31
N PHE A 156 -10.92 8.85 56.70
CA PHE A 156 -10.95 7.50 57.28
C PHE A 156 -10.67 6.38 56.26
N PHE A 157 -10.99 6.57 54.98
CA PHE A 157 -10.77 5.57 53.93
C PHE A 157 -9.57 5.90 53.03
N TYR A 158 -8.97 7.09 53.17
CA TYR A 158 -7.88 7.57 52.32
C TYR A 158 -6.68 6.60 52.28
N LYS A 159 -6.22 6.15 53.46
CA LYS A 159 -5.07 5.23 53.58
C LYS A 159 -5.34 3.89 52.89
N LYS A 160 -6.52 3.28 53.11
CA LYS A 160 -6.92 2.02 52.45
C LYS A 160 -6.99 2.16 50.93
N ILE A 161 -7.49 3.28 50.42
CA ILE A 161 -7.56 3.56 48.98
C ILE A 161 -6.15 3.79 48.40
N ALA A 162 -5.27 4.47 49.14
CA ALA A 162 -3.87 4.66 48.75
C ALA A 162 -3.13 3.32 48.64
N ASP A 163 -3.32 2.43 49.61
CA ASP A 163 -2.73 1.09 49.61
C ASP A 163 -3.27 0.24 48.44
N ALA A 164 -4.58 0.28 48.18
CA ALA A 164 -5.19 -0.36 47.02
C ALA A 164 -4.67 0.19 45.68
N ARG A 165 -4.41 1.50 45.60
CA ARG A 165 -3.82 2.14 44.41
C ARG A 165 -2.40 1.64 44.17
N LYS A 166 -1.57 1.55 45.21
CA LYS A 166 -0.20 1.03 45.13
C LYS A 166 -0.19 -0.43 44.68
N ALA A 167 -0.99 -1.28 45.31
CA ALA A 167 -1.11 -2.69 44.93
C ALA A 167 -1.57 -2.84 43.47
N GLN A 168 -2.55 -2.05 43.02
CA GLN A 168 -3.00 -2.09 41.63
C GLN A 168 -1.95 -1.57 40.65
N GLN A 169 -1.12 -0.59 41.05
CA GLN A 169 0.00 -0.10 40.26
C GLN A 169 1.07 -1.17 40.08
N GLU A 170 1.42 -1.91 41.13
CA GLU A 170 2.34 -3.06 41.06
C GLU A 170 1.82 -4.12 40.09
N VAL A 171 0.53 -4.44 40.12
CA VAL A 171 -0.11 -5.36 39.16
C VAL A 171 0.02 -4.86 37.72
N VAL A 172 -0.13 -3.56 37.47
CA VAL A 172 0.03 -3.01 36.11
C VAL A 172 1.49 -3.09 35.66
N ILE A 173 2.45 -2.77 36.52
CA ILE A 173 3.89 -2.88 36.22
C ILE A 173 4.27 -4.34 35.92
N ASP A 174 3.78 -5.30 36.72
CA ASP A 174 4.04 -6.72 36.50
C ASP A 174 3.44 -7.20 35.17
N LEU A 175 2.20 -6.81 34.85
CA LEU A 175 1.59 -7.12 33.55
C LEU A 175 2.33 -6.47 32.38
N GLU A 176 2.81 -5.24 32.52
CA GLU A 176 3.64 -4.57 31.51
C GLU A 176 4.96 -5.34 31.28
N LYS A 177 5.58 -5.79 32.37
CA LYS A 177 6.78 -6.64 32.31
C LYS A 177 6.51 -7.96 31.60
N GLN A 178 5.45 -8.68 31.99
CA GLN A 178 5.07 -9.94 31.34
C GLN A 178 4.82 -9.77 29.84
N VAL A 179 4.14 -8.69 29.42
CA VAL A 179 3.97 -8.37 28.00
C VAL A 179 5.32 -8.15 27.31
N SER A 180 6.25 -7.43 27.95
CA SER A 180 7.58 -7.15 27.38
C SER A 180 8.47 -8.38 27.23
N GLU A 181 8.28 -9.39 28.09
CA GLU A 181 8.99 -10.67 28.11
C GLU A 181 8.35 -11.72 27.19
N THR A 182 7.11 -11.50 26.75
CA THR A 182 6.39 -12.40 25.85
C THR A 182 6.71 -12.04 24.39
N PHE A 183 7.75 -12.68 23.84
CA PHE A 183 8.19 -12.55 22.45
C PHE A 183 8.88 -13.84 21.95
N VAL A 184 8.92 -14.01 20.62
CA VAL A 184 9.72 -15.01 19.92
C VAL A 184 11.13 -14.47 19.77
N GLN A 185 12.13 -15.23 20.24
CA GLN A 185 13.53 -14.93 19.98
C GLN A 185 14.01 -15.76 18.78
N LEU A 186 14.50 -15.08 17.76
CA LEU A 186 15.20 -15.65 16.62
C LEU A 186 16.71 -15.52 16.86
N THR A 187 17.44 -16.59 16.59
CA THR A 187 18.89 -16.66 16.77
C THR A 187 19.55 -17.12 15.48
N PHE A 188 20.39 -16.26 14.91
CA PHE A 188 21.11 -16.51 13.68
C PHE A 188 22.62 -16.30 13.81
N ALA A 189 23.06 -15.49 14.79
CA ALA A 189 24.46 -15.13 14.93
C ALA A 189 25.33 -16.36 15.27
N ASP A 190 26.31 -16.63 14.42
CA ASP A 190 27.15 -17.82 14.48
C ASP A 190 28.61 -17.55 14.05
N LYS A 191 28.96 -16.27 13.80
CA LYS A 191 30.24 -15.79 13.24
C LYS A 191 30.60 -16.41 11.90
N SER A 192 29.63 -17.02 11.20
CA SER A 192 29.86 -17.68 9.92
C SER A 192 30.03 -16.67 8.79
N GLN A 193 30.38 -17.21 7.62
CA GLN A 193 30.32 -16.45 6.37
C GLN A 193 28.88 -16.03 6.02
N LEU A 194 27.88 -16.81 6.45
CA LEU A 194 26.47 -16.51 6.21
C LEU A 194 26.05 -15.24 6.97
N GLU A 195 26.39 -15.13 8.26
CA GLU A 195 26.14 -13.94 9.06
C GLU A 195 26.76 -12.69 8.41
N LYS A 196 28.04 -12.75 8.03
CA LYS A 196 28.73 -11.63 7.37
C LYS A 196 28.06 -11.24 6.06
N SER A 197 27.67 -12.21 5.24
CA SER A 197 26.97 -11.94 4.00
C SER A 197 25.62 -11.26 4.23
N TRP A 198 24.88 -11.66 5.28
CA TRP A 198 23.62 -11.04 5.64
C TRP A 198 23.79 -9.60 6.12
N LEU A 199 24.80 -9.33 6.96
CA LEU A 199 25.10 -7.96 7.41
C LEU A 199 25.47 -7.05 6.23
N ASN A 200 26.20 -7.56 5.24
CA ASN A 200 26.46 -6.82 4.00
C ASN A 200 25.17 -6.54 3.22
N CYS A 201 24.23 -7.48 3.14
CA CYS A 201 22.90 -7.25 2.54
C CYS A 201 22.15 -6.14 3.28
N ILE A 202 22.21 -6.13 4.62
CA ILE A 202 21.55 -5.12 5.44
C ILE A 202 22.09 -3.73 5.15
N ASP A 203 23.41 -3.59 5.03
CA ASP A 203 24.02 -2.27 4.80
C ASP A 203 23.74 -1.75 3.38
N THR A 204 23.89 -2.58 2.34
CA THR A 204 23.54 -2.16 0.97
C THR A 204 22.04 -1.95 0.79
N PHE A 205 21.20 -2.67 1.53
CA PHE A 205 19.75 -2.46 1.51
C PHE A 205 19.35 -1.13 2.14
N LYS A 206 20.02 -0.68 3.21
CA LYS A 206 19.77 0.66 3.78
C LYS A 206 20.04 1.74 2.75
N GLU A 207 21.18 1.64 2.04
CA GLU A 207 21.51 2.56 0.95
C GLU A 207 20.48 2.50 -0.19
N LEU A 208 19.97 1.32 -0.52
CA LEU A 208 18.90 1.15 -1.49
C LEU A 208 17.60 1.81 -1.04
N MET A 209 17.21 1.65 0.23
CA MET A 209 16.01 2.27 0.82
C MET A 209 16.13 3.79 0.93
N ASP A 210 17.33 4.35 0.83
CA ASP A 210 17.58 5.79 0.74
C ASP A 210 17.31 6.38 -0.64
N SER A 211 16.98 5.57 -1.65
CA SER A 211 16.48 6.04 -2.96
C SER A 211 15.41 7.13 -2.82
N GLU A 212 15.45 8.14 -3.69
CA GLU A 212 14.51 9.26 -3.71
C GLU A 212 13.09 8.78 -4.02
N LYS A 213 12.96 7.80 -4.92
CA LYS A 213 11.69 7.12 -5.18
C LYS A 213 11.85 5.61 -5.18
N ILE A 214 10.92 4.99 -4.46
CA ILE A 214 10.70 3.55 -4.44
C ILE A 214 9.24 3.34 -4.80
N TRP A 215 8.99 2.37 -5.67
CA TRP A 215 7.64 2.07 -6.12
C TRP A 215 7.29 0.60 -5.94
N ASP A 216 6.04 0.38 -5.58
CA ASP A 216 5.34 -0.90 -5.66
C ASP A 216 4.77 -1.04 -7.08
N ILE A 217 5.12 -2.13 -7.78
CA ILE A 217 4.61 -2.44 -9.11
C ILE A 217 3.37 -3.34 -8.98
N THR A 218 2.21 -2.75 -9.24
CA THR A 218 0.91 -3.44 -9.07
C THR A 218 0.38 -4.10 -10.35
N TYR A 219 0.92 -3.71 -11.52
CA TYR A 219 0.46 -4.17 -12.82
C TYR A 219 1.51 -3.94 -13.89
N ALA A 220 1.70 -4.93 -14.77
CA ALA A 220 2.54 -4.81 -15.95
C ALA A 220 1.82 -5.35 -17.19
N GLU A 221 1.81 -4.58 -18.27
CA GLU A 221 1.22 -4.95 -19.56
C GLU A 221 2.20 -4.72 -20.71
N GLY A 222 2.35 -5.69 -21.61
CA GLY A 222 3.13 -5.51 -22.84
C GLY A 222 2.47 -4.49 -23.75
N VAL A 223 3.25 -3.54 -24.29
CA VAL A 223 2.71 -2.45 -25.12
C VAL A 223 2.93 -2.75 -26.60
N ASP A 224 1.85 -2.71 -27.39
CA ASP A 224 1.95 -2.63 -28.85
C ASP A 224 2.54 -1.26 -29.26
N ARG A 225 3.85 -1.28 -29.54
CA ARG A 225 4.64 -0.11 -29.93
C ARG A 225 4.12 0.54 -31.22
N VAL A 226 3.58 -0.24 -32.16
CA VAL A 226 3.14 0.25 -33.47
C VAL A 226 1.84 1.03 -33.32
N LYS A 227 0.87 0.45 -32.59
CA LYS A 227 -0.42 1.10 -32.33
C LYS A 227 -0.27 2.35 -31.44
N THR A 228 0.57 2.25 -30.41
CA THR A 228 0.71 3.31 -29.38
C THR A 228 1.71 4.40 -29.80
N ARG A 229 2.55 4.11 -30.79
CA ARG A 229 3.66 4.97 -31.28
C ARG A 229 4.59 5.40 -30.16
N THR A 230 4.98 4.44 -29.33
CA THR A 230 5.89 4.61 -28.19
C THR A 230 7.08 3.65 -28.30
N VAL A 231 8.19 4.04 -27.69
CA VAL A 231 9.39 3.20 -27.58
C VAL A 231 9.29 2.25 -26.40
N ALA A 232 8.44 2.56 -25.41
CA ALA A 232 8.22 1.71 -24.23
C ALA A 232 7.73 0.31 -24.62
N GLN A 233 8.34 -0.72 -24.02
CA GLN A 233 7.98 -2.12 -24.25
C GLN A 233 6.88 -2.60 -23.28
N THR A 234 6.80 -1.99 -22.10
CA THR A 234 5.86 -2.35 -21.04
C THR A 234 5.21 -1.10 -20.48
N ALA A 235 3.90 -1.15 -20.25
CA ALA A 235 3.16 -0.17 -19.48
C ALA A 235 3.04 -0.69 -18.05
N THR A 236 3.70 0.01 -17.12
CA THR A 236 3.73 -0.39 -15.73
C THR A 236 2.89 0.56 -14.90
N LYS A 237 1.97 0.02 -14.09
CA LYS A 237 1.29 0.81 -13.06
C LYS A 237 2.06 0.67 -11.76
N ARG A 238 2.69 1.77 -11.35
CA ARG A 238 3.50 1.84 -10.15
C ARG A 238 2.86 2.79 -9.12
N THR A 239 2.98 2.47 -7.85
CA THR A 239 2.54 3.33 -6.73
C THR A 239 3.73 3.67 -5.86
N PRO A 240 3.99 4.96 -5.57
CA PRO A 240 5.11 5.34 -4.73
C PRO A 240 4.92 4.79 -3.32
N ILE A 241 5.96 4.16 -2.80
CA ILE A 241 5.99 3.66 -1.43
C ILE A 241 6.39 4.82 -0.50
N SER A 242 5.64 4.98 0.58
CA SER A 242 6.02 5.90 1.65
C SER A 242 7.06 5.22 2.53
N LYS A 243 8.16 5.91 2.84
CA LYS A 243 9.15 5.42 3.81
C LYS A 243 8.48 5.40 5.18
N THR A 244 8.21 4.19 5.66
CA THR A 244 7.62 3.93 6.97
C THR A 244 8.48 2.90 7.67
N ASP A 245 8.49 2.94 9.00
CA ASP A 245 9.08 1.88 9.80
C ASP A 245 7.95 1.06 10.40
N ARG A 246 8.08 -0.27 10.31
CA ARG A 246 7.18 -1.21 10.98
C ARG A 246 8.04 -2.27 11.63
N GLU A 247 7.78 -2.53 12.90
CA GLU A 247 8.38 -3.64 13.63
C GLU A 247 7.28 -4.61 14.08
N ILE A 248 7.64 -5.87 14.24
CA ILE A 248 6.77 -6.88 14.83
C ILE A 248 7.16 -7.01 16.31
N GLU A 249 6.41 -6.33 17.19
CA GLU A 249 6.78 -6.15 18.60
C GLU A 249 7.14 -7.44 19.37
N PHE A 250 6.59 -8.57 18.93
CA PHE A 250 6.74 -9.88 19.57
C PHE A 250 7.66 -10.83 18.80
N VAL A 251 8.41 -10.35 17.80
CA VAL A 251 9.45 -11.12 17.12
C VAL A 251 10.76 -10.33 17.24
N LYS A 252 11.70 -10.86 18.02
CA LYS A 252 13.03 -10.26 18.22
C LYS A 252 14.07 -11.15 17.57
N SER A 253 14.98 -10.53 16.84
CA SER A 253 16.09 -11.21 16.18
C SER A 253 17.41 -10.63 16.69
N ASP A 254 18.41 -11.49 16.84
CA ASP A 254 19.78 -11.08 17.18
C ASP A 254 20.48 -10.37 16.01
N LEU A 255 20.13 -10.73 14.78
CA LEU A 255 20.53 -10.02 13.56
C LEU A 255 19.42 -9.07 13.06
N PRO A 256 19.77 -7.94 12.43
CA PRO A 256 18.80 -7.03 11.84
C PRO A 256 18.08 -7.69 10.64
N HIS A 257 16.90 -7.17 10.29
CA HIS A 257 16.08 -7.67 9.18
C HIS A 257 15.95 -6.62 8.08
N LEU A 258 15.63 -7.04 6.85
CA LEU A 258 15.25 -6.12 5.77
C LEU A 258 13.74 -5.91 5.83
N PHE A 259 13.29 -4.68 5.66
CA PHE A 259 11.87 -4.33 5.64
C PHE A 259 11.53 -3.63 4.32
N LEU A 260 10.63 -4.24 3.54
CA LEU A 260 10.03 -3.64 2.35
C LEU A 260 8.53 -3.42 2.59
N PRO A 261 8.10 -2.16 2.78
CA PRO A 261 6.69 -1.85 2.96
C PRO A 261 5.93 -1.97 1.63
N ASN A 262 4.70 -2.47 1.71
CA ASN A 262 3.82 -2.59 0.57
C ASN A 262 2.64 -1.60 0.71
N THR A 263 2.28 -0.92 -0.38
CA THR A 263 1.21 0.08 -0.34
C THR A 263 -0.18 -0.57 -0.38
N ASN A 264 -0.34 -1.69 -1.10
CA ASN A 264 -1.64 -2.30 -1.36
C ASN A 264 -1.72 -3.78 -0.92
N GLY A 265 -0.62 -4.33 -0.41
CA GLY A 265 -0.42 -5.73 -0.06
C GLY A 265 0.18 -5.93 1.33
N PRO A 266 0.54 -7.18 1.68
CA PRO A 266 1.32 -7.47 2.89
C PRO A 266 2.73 -6.90 2.80
N ASP A 267 3.30 -6.55 3.94
CA ASP A 267 4.69 -6.12 4.02
C ASP A 267 5.64 -7.31 4.00
N LEU A 268 6.87 -7.08 3.56
CA LEU A 268 7.90 -8.12 3.46
C LEU A 268 8.99 -7.87 4.51
N PHE A 269 9.20 -8.85 5.38
CA PHE A 269 10.28 -8.87 6.37
C PHE A 269 11.24 -9.99 6.03
N PHE A 270 12.46 -9.66 5.59
CA PHE A 270 13.47 -10.65 5.27
C PHE A 270 14.38 -10.85 6.48
N TYR A 271 14.52 -12.11 6.87
CA TYR A 271 15.49 -12.61 7.84
C TYR A 271 16.58 -13.41 7.09
N PRO A 272 17.71 -13.75 7.73
CA PRO A 272 18.82 -14.43 7.06
C PRO A 272 18.48 -15.73 6.33
N THR A 273 17.39 -16.41 6.69
CA THR A 273 17.03 -17.70 6.09
C THR A 273 15.61 -17.76 5.54
N PHE A 274 14.75 -16.82 5.90
CA PHE A 274 13.35 -16.82 5.49
C PHE A 274 12.82 -15.41 5.25
N LEU A 275 11.76 -15.34 4.45
CA LEU A 275 10.93 -14.17 4.23
C LEU A 275 9.62 -14.35 4.99
N LEU A 276 9.28 -13.39 5.84
CA LEU A 276 7.99 -13.27 6.49
C LEU A 276 7.12 -12.27 5.71
N LEU A 277 6.09 -12.78 5.06
CA LEU A 277 5.07 -12.00 4.37
C LEU A 277 3.96 -11.66 5.36
N PHE A 278 3.88 -10.39 5.78
CA PHE A 278 3.11 -10.00 6.95
C PHE A 278 2.04 -8.96 6.61
N LYS A 279 0.77 -9.36 6.68
CA LYS A 279 -0.35 -8.41 6.61
C LYS A 279 -0.72 -7.94 8.01
N ASP A 280 -1.04 -8.91 8.86
CA ASP A 280 -1.35 -8.73 10.26
C ASP A 280 -0.98 -9.99 11.07
N ASN A 281 -1.26 -9.96 12.37
CA ASN A 281 -0.86 -11.02 13.30
C ASN A 281 -1.58 -12.37 13.07
N GLN A 282 -2.64 -12.41 12.27
CA GLN A 282 -3.38 -13.63 11.94
C GLN A 282 -3.12 -14.09 10.49
N GLU A 283 -2.91 -13.14 9.58
CA GLU A 283 -2.63 -13.37 8.17
C GLU A 283 -1.16 -13.08 7.85
N PHE A 284 -0.33 -14.12 7.95
CA PHE A 284 1.08 -14.07 7.57
C PHE A 284 1.60 -15.40 7.00
N GLY A 285 2.52 -15.30 6.04
CA GLY A 285 3.23 -16.42 5.44
C GLY A 285 4.71 -16.41 5.77
N ILE A 286 5.33 -17.59 5.88
CA ILE A 286 6.78 -17.73 6.08
C ILE A 286 7.34 -18.57 4.94
N PHE A 287 8.26 -18.00 4.18
CA PHE A 287 8.87 -18.62 3.01
C PHE A 287 10.36 -18.83 3.25
N ASP A 288 10.84 -20.05 3.05
CA ASP A 288 12.28 -20.30 3.01
C ASP A 288 12.89 -19.51 1.85
N LEU A 289 13.96 -18.73 2.11
CA LEU A 289 14.60 -17.96 1.04
C LEU A 289 15.18 -18.86 -0.06
N LYS A 290 15.45 -20.13 0.23
CA LYS A 290 15.87 -21.11 -0.80
C LYS A 290 14.76 -21.44 -1.81
N GLU A 291 13.50 -21.27 -1.41
CA GLU A 291 12.31 -21.55 -2.24
C GLU A 291 11.77 -20.28 -2.92
N VAL A 292 12.28 -19.09 -2.55
CA VAL A 292 11.90 -17.82 -3.14
C VAL A 292 12.81 -17.49 -4.31
N LYS A 293 12.22 -17.38 -5.49
CA LYS A 293 12.91 -16.92 -6.69
C LYS A 293 12.95 -15.40 -6.69
N ALA A 294 14.12 -14.82 -6.46
CA ALA A 294 14.37 -13.40 -6.63
C ALA A 294 14.87 -13.11 -8.06
N THR A 295 14.24 -12.16 -8.73
CA THR A 295 14.64 -11.65 -10.04
C THR A 295 14.99 -10.17 -9.92
N MET A 296 16.26 -9.84 -10.08
CA MET A 296 16.76 -8.46 -10.05
C MET A 296 17.20 -8.07 -11.45
N LYS A 297 16.61 -7.00 -11.99
CA LYS A 297 16.84 -6.55 -13.37
C LYS A 297 17.10 -5.06 -13.40
N LEU A 298 17.98 -4.68 -14.31
CA LEU A 298 18.27 -3.29 -14.63
C LEU A 298 17.57 -2.97 -15.94
N SER A 299 16.62 -2.03 -15.90
CA SER A 299 15.74 -1.75 -17.04
C SER A 299 15.72 -0.27 -17.38
N GLY A 300 15.62 0.03 -18.68
CA GLY A 300 15.43 1.38 -19.18
C GLY A 300 13.95 1.75 -19.24
N TYR A 301 13.56 2.87 -18.64
CA TYR A 301 12.18 3.34 -18.58
C TYR A 301 12.00 4.69 -19.26
N VAL A 302 10.89 4.86 -19.97
CA VAL A 302 10.47 6.17 -20.50
C VAL A 302 9.75 6.92 -19.38
N GLU A 303 10.38 7.94 -18.80
CA GLU A 303 9.88 8.63 -17.62
C GLU A 303 9.10 9.89 -17.99
N GLU A 304 7.76 9.79 -18.00
CA GLU A 304 6.87 10.92 -18.29
C GLU A 304 6.60 11.82 -17.08
N GLU A 305 6.91 11.35 -15.86
CA GLU A 305 6.78 12.15 -14.64
C GLU A 305 8.08 12.90 -14.32
N SER A 306 8.16 13.51 -13.13
CA SER A 306 9.41 14.11 -12.67
C SER A 306 10.44 13.02 -12.37
N VAL A 307 11.56 13.08 -13.09
CA VAL A 307 12.74 12.23 -12.85
C VAL A 307 13.30 12.53 -11.46
N PRO A 308 13.54 11.51 -10.61
CA PRO A 308 14.23 11.67 -9.34
C PRO A 308 15.68 12.13 -9.53
N LYS A 309 16.27 12.83 -8.56
CA LYS A 309 17.62 13.40 -8.67
C LYS A 309 18.73 12.35 -8.61
N ASP A 310 18.46 11.22 -7.98
CA ASP A 310 19.36 10.07 -7.85
C ASP A 310 19.33 9.14 -9.07
N THR A 311 18.60 9.51 -10.12
CA THR A 311 18.38 8.69 -11.31
C THR A 311 19.30 9.08 -12.46
N GLU A 312 19.92 8.09 -13.08
CA GLU A 312 20.71 8.29 -14.31
C GLU A 312 19.80 8.38 -15.55
N ILE A 313 19.89 9.48 -16.30
CA ILE A 313 19.24 9.64 -17.60
C ILE A 313 20.20 9.14 -18.70
N ILE A 314 19.82 8.07 -19.40
CA ILE A 314 20.64 7.42 -20.43
C ILE A 314 20.55 8.17 -21.76
N GLN A 315 19.34 8.51 -22.16
CA GLN A 315 19.03 9.10 -23.46
C GLN A 315 17.68 9.83 -23.39
N HIS A 316 17.27 10.44 -24.48
CA HIS A 316 15.96 11.05 -24.61
C HIS A 316 15.23 10.46 -25.83
N THR A 317 13.92 10.29 -25.72
CA THR A 317 13.04 9.84 -26.81
C THR A 317 11.93 10.86 -27.05
N TRP A 318 11.34 10.87 -28.23
CA TRP A 318 10.14 11.66 -28.48
C TRP A 318 8.88 10.96 -27.96
N LYS A 319 7.93 11.71 -27.38
CA LYS A 319 6.62 11.17 -26.95
C LYS A 319 5.88 10.45 -28.05
N LYS A 320 5.98 10.98 -29.28
CA LYS A 320 5.56 10.32 -30.50
C LYS A 320 6.78 10.17 -31.40
N ALA A 321 7.30 8.96 -31.49
CA ALA A 321 8.47 8.63 -32.30
C ALA A 321 8.06 7.90 -33.59
N ASN A 322 8.78 8.16 -34.67
CA ASN A 322 8.76 7.34 -35.88
C ASN A 322 9.46 5.99 -35.61
N LYS A 323 9.41 5.05 -36.57
CA LYS A 323 10.06 3.73 -36.43
C LYS A 323 11.57 3.81 -36.20
N ASP A 324 12.21 4.89 -36.67
CA ASP A 324 13.63 5.21 -36.52
C ASP A 324 13.96 5.96 -35.21
N GLY A 325 12.97 6.25 -34.37
CA GLY A 325 13.14 7.02 -33.13
C GLY A 325 13.08 8.55 -33.31
N SER A 326 13.01 9.05 -34.55
CA SER A 326 12.94 10.49 -34.83
C SER A 326 11.57 11.09 -34.45
N MET A 327 11.53 12.42 -34.30
CA MET A 327 10.30 13.14 -33.97
C MET A 327 9.22 12.94 -35.05
N ASP A 328 8.06 12.40 -34.67
CA ASP A 328 6.89 12.37 -35.56
C ASP A 328 6.28 13.78 -35.64
N LYS A 329 6.61 14.48 -36.72
CA LYS A 329 6.20 15.87 -36.98
C LYS A 329 4.71 16.05 -37.22
N ARG A 330 3.94 14.96 -37.39
CA ARG A 330 2.48 15.03 -37.57
C ARG A 330 1.76 15.43 -36.28
N PHE A 331 2.39 15.25 -35.13
CA PHE A 331 1.82 15.57 -33.83
C PHE A 331 2.27 16.95 -33.35
N LYS A 332 1.33 17.89 -33.26
CA LYS A 332 1.57 19.23 -32.70
C LYS A 332 1.83 19.12 -31.19
N GLY A 333 2.90 19.77 -30.72
CA GLY A 333 3.27 19.75 -29.29
C GLY A 333 3.97 18.46 -28.83
N ASN A 334 4.55 17.69 -29.76
CA ASN A 334 5.39 16.55 -29.43
C ASN A 334 6.65 17.03 -28.68
N TYR A 335 6.98 16.38 -27.57
CA TYR A 335 8.08 16.76 -26.69
C TYR A 335 8.99 15.57 -26.41
N GLN A 336 10.21 15.86 -25.96
CA GLN A 336 11.18 14.84 -25.56
C GLN A 336 10.90 14.37 -24.13
N ILE A 337 11.04 13.07 -23.92
CA ILE A 337 10.88 12.36 -22.66
C ILE A 337 12.23 11.68 -22.35
N PRO A 338 12.77 11.81 -21.13
CA PRO A 338 13.98 11.11 -20.74
C PRO A 338 13.75 9.60 -20.69
N ILE A 339 14.79 8.85 -21.05
CA ILE A 339 14.91 7.41 -20.79
C ILE A 339 15.90 7.25 -19.64
N VAL A 340 15.42 6.68 -18.54
CA VAL A 340 16.15 6.55 -17.28
C VAL A 340 16.47 5.10 -16.97
N LYS A 341 17.47 4.85 -16.12
CA LYS A 341 17.72 3.53 -15.53
C LYS A 341 17.03 3.41 -14.19
N TYR A 342 16.25 2.35 -14.01
CA TYR A 342 15.76 1.93 -12.71
C TYR A 342 16.11 0.46 -12.45
N GLY A 343 16.13 0.09 -11.17
CA GLY A 343 16.27 -1.29 -10.74
C GLY A 343 14.91 -1.91 -10.43
N ASP A 344 14.64 -3.08 -11.00
CA ASP A 344 13.43 -3.87 -10.78
C ASP A 344 13.76 -5.11 -9.95
N MET A 345 13.04 -5.32 -8.86
CA MET A 345 13.21 -6.47 -7.98
C MET A 345 11.89 -7.18 -7.81
N THR A 346 11.83 -8.45 -8.20
CA THR A 346 10.63 -9.29 -8.10
C THR A 346 10.92 -10.54 -7.28
N PHE A 347 10.04 -10.87 -6.34
CA PHE A 347 10.09 -12.08 -5.53
C PHE A 347 8.90 -12.97 -5.86
N GLU A 348 9.17 -14.22 -6.24
CA GLU A 348 8.17 -15.21 -6.65
C GLU A 348 8.35 -16.52 -5.85
N SER A 349 7.26 -17.22 -5.55
CA SER A 349 7.33 -18.61 -5.05
C SER A 349 6.13 -19.44 -5.51
N GLU A 350 6.29 -20.77 -5.55
CA GLU A 350 5.18 -21.70 -5.82
C GLU A 350 4.05 -21.62 -4.77
N GLY A 351 4.37 -21.09 -3.58
CA GLY A 351 3.41 -20.80 -2.51
C GLY A 351 2.46 -19.63 -2.81
N GLY A 352 2.65 -18.95 -3.95
CA GLY A 352 1.81 -17.85 -4.41
C GLY A 352 2.27 -16.47 -3.95
N LEU A 353 3.52 -16.35 -3.50
CA LEU A 353 4.23 -15.09 -3.31
C LEU A 353 4.52 -14.49 -4.69
N GLU A 354 4.15 -13.24 -4.89
CA GLU A 354 4.50 -12.48 -6.09
C GLU A 354 4.48 -10.99 -5.76
N GLU A 355 5.65 -10.40 -5.52
CA GLU A 355 5.79 -8.98 -5.18
C GLU A 355 6.89 -8.35 -6.01
N SER A 356 6.65 -7.14 -6.53
CA SER A 356 7.59 -6.46 -7.41
C SER A 356 7.76 -5.00 -7.05
N PHE A 357 9.02 -4.57 -7.02
CA PHE A 357 9.44 -3.25 -6.57
C PHE A 357 10.36 -2.62 -7.62
N MET A 358 10.33 -1.29 -7.68
CA MET A 358 11.21 -0.51 -8.54
C MET A 358 11.90 0.59 -7.74
N PHE A 359 13.18 0.82 -8.03
CA PHE A 359 14.04 1.75 -7.30
C PHE A 359 14.68 2.76 -8.25
N SER A 360 14.69 4.04 -7.85
CA SER A 360 15.26 5.13 -8.65
C SER A 360 16.78 5.14 -8.67
N ASN A 361 17.43 4.76 -7.57
CA ASN A 361 18.88 4.74 -7.46
C ASN A 361 19.47 3.46 -8.07
N PHE A 362 20.07 3.60 -9.24
CA PHE A 362 20.65 2.49 -10.00
C PHE A 362 21.87 1.84 -9.32
N ASP A 363 22.77 2.64 -8.76
CA ASP A 363 24.03 2.16 -8.19
C ASP A 363 23.75 1.39 -6.89
N ALA A 364 22.95 1.96 -5.99
CA ALA A 364 22.56 1.30 -4.74
C ALA A 364 21.81 -0.01 -5.00
N PHE A 365 20.93 -0.03 -6.01
CA PHE A 365 20.23 -1.25 -6.41
C PHE A 365 21.19 -2.34 -6.89
N THR A 366 22.18 -1.97 -7.70
CA THR A 366 23.16 -2.90 -8.26
C THR A 366 24.01 -3.53 -7.16
N GLU A 367 24.45 -2.74 -6.18
CA GLU A 367 25.23 -3.25 -5.05
C GLU A 367 24.40 -4.15 -4.14
N PHE A 368 23.15 -3.79 -3.84
CA PHE A 368 22.24 -4.67 -3.10
C PHE A 368 21.97 -5.99 -3.84
N ALA A 369 21.75 -5.95 -5.16
CA ALA A 369 21.50 -7.14 -5.94
C ALA A 369 22.67 -8.13 -5.84
N LYS A 370 23.90 -7.64 -5.97
CA LYS A 370 25.12 -8.47 -5.83
C LYS A 370 25.23 -9.12 -4.44
N THR A 371 25.03 -8.35 -3.37
CA THR A 371 25.16 -8.89 -2.01
C THR A 371 24.05 -9.88 -1.69
N TYR A 372 22.82 -9.59 -2.12
CA TYR A 372 21.67 -10.48 -1.94
C TYR A 372 21.83 -11.79 -2.71
N GLU A 373 22.19 -11.75 -4.00
CA GLU A 373 22.45 -12.95 -4.80
C GLU A 373 23.57 -13.80 -4.19
N TYR A 374 24.65 -13.15 -3.73
CA TYR A 374 25.72 -13.85 -3.03
C TYR A 374 25.23 -14.55 -1.76
N HIS A 375 24.43 -13.87 -0.93
CA HIS A 375 23.85 -14.44 0.28
C HIS A 375 22.95 -15.65 -0.01
N VAL A 376 22.02 -15.53 -0.97
CA VAL A 376 21.14 -16.63 -1.38
C VAL A 376 21.97 -17.81 -1.95
N SER A 377 23.06 -17.53 -2.68
CA SER A 377 23.96 -18.58 -3.17
C SER A 377 24.67 -19.35 -2.04
N LEU A 378 24.91 -18.73 -0.89
CA LEU A 378 25.46 -19.40 0.29
C LEU A 378 24.40 -20.26 0.97
N LEU A 379 23.16 -19.78 1.08
CA LEU A 379 22.04 -20.56 1.60
C LEU A 379 21.81 -21.83 0.80
N GLY A 380 21.90 -21.77 -0.53
CA GLY A 380 21.72 -22.94 -1.40
C GLY A 380 22.83 -24.01 -1.28
N LYS A 381 23.96 -23.70 -0.63
CA LYS A 381 25.06 -24.66 -0.39
C LYS A 381 25.00 -25.36 0.97
N LEU A 382 24.17 -24.83 1.88
CA LEU A 382 23.84 -25.43 3.17
C LEU A 382 22.63 -26.35 3.01
#